data_AF-A0A148KKK0-F1
#
_entry.id   AF-A0A148KKK0-F1
#
_cell.length_a   1.000
_cell.length_b   1.000
_cell.length_c   1.000
_cell.angle_alpha   90.00
_cell.angle_beta   90.00
_cell.angle_gamma   90.00
#
_symmetry.space_group_name_H-M   'P 1'
#
loop_
_entity.id
_entity.type
_entity.pdbx_description
1 polymer ?
#
loop_
_entity_poly.entity_id
_entity_poly.type
_entity_poly.pdbx_seq_one_letter_code
_entity_poly.pdbx_strand_id
1 'polypeptide(L)'
;MTEDEVKVQKAIRQAEYDSELKIITERLNNAISKEKKQYASNIWGSIAIFALGVIIFPFYEPARGGGEIAIWLLRIAGGGIIGIFGIAILFSKRQMEPVKEAQKSYDINTRSIKRKLEKEIENIDKEKYYSDLRAADKALDKQKAKEKEAQHQVSLASLLPRLNQEAINMGEKLPITLTDASIYLCEVKELYNRSLFSPFWDKIEEIYSFIGSYYDTLSGIKDNAITFQKACLEYKGAAPQFIYTDDDIIALSKIDEFITELNKTIEIAQADFNFALIYEARRTNQLLIAGFTNLSSAISGMKNQLSNMTSTLGAELRNIHSSQKQMHNEVITLQNDKLMSYERNAFEMNNLMIGQHNQLILQLRGMSFK
;
A
#
# COMPACT_ATOMS: atom_id res chain seq x y z
N MET A 1 7.21 11.16 -11.57
CA MET A 1 7.72 11.23 -12.95
C MET A 1 7.61 9.87 -13.56
N THR A 2 6.92 9.75 -14.69
CA THR A 2 6.86 8.49 -15.43
C THR A 2 8.21 8.22 -16.11
N GLU A 3 8.49 6.96 -16.46
CA GLU A 3 9.73 6.58 -17.17
C GLU A 3 9.89 7.38 -18.49
N ASP A 4 8.78 7.72 -19.12
CA ASP A 4 8.72 8.51 -20.34
C ASP A 4 9.11 9.98 -20.11
N GLU A 5 8.71 10.59 -18.99
CA GLU A 5 9.12 11.97 -18.64
C GLU A 5 10.63 12.07 -18.41
N VAL A 6 11.25 11.02 -17.83
CA VAL A 6 12.71 10.96 -17.64
C VAL A 6 13.45 10.82 -18.97
N LYS A 7 12.94 9.97 -19.89
CA LYS A 7 13.50 9.82 -21.24
C LYS A 7 13.42 11.12 -22.03
N VAL A 8 12.29 11.82 -21.95
CA VAL A 8 12.09 13.12 -22.61
C VAL A 8 13.05 14.19 -22.05
N GLN A 9 13.20 14.30 -20.72
CA GLN A 9 14.17 15.24 -20.14
C GLN A 9 15.61 14.93 -20.52
N LYS A 10 16.00 13.65 -20.61
CA LYS A 10 17.34 13.24 -21.04
C LYS A 10 17.59 13.60 -22.50
N ALA A 11 16.60 13.42 -23.37
CA ALA A 11 16.67 13.82 -24.77
C ALA A 11 16.79 15.34 -24.96
N ILE A 12 16.04 16.13 -24.18
CA ILE A 12 16.10 17.60 -24.23
C ILE A 12 17.48 18.10 -23.81
N ARG A 13 18.04 17.61 -22.70
CA ARG A 13 19.39 18.01 -22.25
C ARG A 13 20.49 17.59 -23.21
N GLN A 14 20.36 16.42 -23.84
CA GLN A 14 21.31 15.98 -24.86
C GLN A 14 21.25 16.88 -26.10
N ALA A 15 20.06 17.29 -26.52
CA ALA A 15 19.89 18.22 -27.64
C ALA A 15 20.42 19.63 -27.33
N GLU A 16 20.25 20.13 -26.11
CA GLU A 16 20.86 21.40 -25.65
C GLU A 16 22.39 21.33 -25.68
N TYR A 17 22.96 20.21 -25.21
CA TYR A 17 24.41 19.98 -25.26
C TYR A 17 24.94 19.96 -26.70
N ASP A 18 24.30 19.22 -27.60
CA ASP A 18 24.72 19.14 -29.00
C ASP A 18 24.61 20.51 -29.70
N SER A 19 23.60 21.29 -29.34
CA SER A 19 23.42 22.69 -29.75
C SER A 19 24.57 23.59 -29.29
N GLU A 20 24.91 23.57 -28.00
CA GLU A 20 26.01 24.37 -27.45
C GLU A 20 27.36 23.98 -28.07
N LEU A 21 27.60 22.69 -28.26
CA LEU A 21 28.82 22.17 -28.88
C LEU A 21 28.94 22.64 -30.33
N LYS A 22 27.82 22.65 -31.07
CA LYS A 22 27.77 23.19 -32.43
C LYS A 22 28.09 24.68 -32.47
N ILE A 23 27.49 25.49 -31.59
CA ILE A 23 27.74 26.94 -31.49
C ILE A 23 29.21 27.21 -31.15
N ILE A 24 29.80 26.47 -30.21
CA ILE A 24 31.21 26.61 -29.82
C ILE A 24 32.13 26.24 -31.00
N THR A 25 31.85 25.13 -31.68
CA THR A 25 32.62 24.67 -32.84
C THR A 25 32.54 25.67 -33.99
N GLU A 26 31.38 26.26 -34.23
CA GLU A 26 31.16 27.27 -35.26
C GLU A 26 31.87 28.59 -34.94
N ARG A 27 31.83 29.04 -33.68
CA ARG A 27 32.63 30.20 -33.21
C ARG A 27 34.13 29.95 -33.36
N LEU A 28 34.60 28.75 -33.06
CA LEU A 28 35.99 28.36 -33.21
C LEU A 28 36.42 28.36 -34.68
N ASN A 29 35.62 27.74 -35.56
CA ASN A 29 35.88 27.71 -37.00
C ASN A 29 35.87 29.13 -37.60
N ASN A 30 34.97 30.00 -37.13
CA ASN A 30 34.95 31.40 -37.54
C ASN A 30 36.17 32.19 -37.03
N ALA A 31 36.62 31.95 -35.80
CA ALA A 31 37.84 32.55 -35.28
C ALA A 31 39.09 32.09 -36.07
N ILE A 32 39.21 30.78 -36.32
CA ILE A 32 40.29 30.19 -37.13
C ILE A 32 40.25 30.73 -38.57
N SER A 33 39.07 30.84 -39.17
CA SER A 33 38.89 31.40 -40.52
C SER A 33 39.30 32.88 -40.58
N LYS A 34 38.93 33.66 -39.55
CA LYS A 34 39.28 35.08 -39.44
C LYS A 34 40.80 35.26 -39.27
N GLU A 35 41.45 34.46 -38.43
CA GLU A 35 42.90 34.47 -38.29
C GLU A 35 43.60 34.02 -39.57
N LYS A 36 43.13 32.95 -40.24
CA LYS A 36 43.67 32.51 -41.54
C LYS A 36 43.56 33.60 -42.60
N LYS A 37 42.44 34.32 -42.67
CA LYS A 37 42.25 35.45 -43.59
C LYS A 37 43.18 36.62 -43.26
N GLN A 38 43.37 36.94 -41.98
CA GLN A 38 44.28 38.00 -41.56
C GLN A 38 45.76 37.63 -41.78
N TYR A 39 46.10 36.35 -41.61
CA TYR A 39 47.43 35.82 -41.91
C TYR A 39 47.69 35.81 -43.43
N ALA A 40 46.70 35.41 -44.23
CA ALA A 40 46.76 35.50 -45.68
C ALA A 40 46.90 36.95 -46.16
N SER A 41 46.13 37.91 -45.59
CA SER A 41 46.27 39.32 -45.98
C SER A 41 47.62 39.92 -45.61
N ASN A 42 48.20 39.52 -44.46
CA ASN A 42 49.52 39.98 -44.06
C ASN A 42 50.65 39.36 -44.91
N ILE A 43 50.51 38.09 -45.31
CA ILE A 43 51.43 37.44 -46.26
C ILE A 43 51.33 38.11 -47.63
N TRP A 44 50.13 38.28 -48.18
CA TRP A 44 49.93 38.94 -49.47
C TRP A 44 50.35 40.40 -49.45
N GLY A 45 50.13 41.12 -48.33
CA GLY A 45 50.64 42.48 -48.14
C GLY A 45 52.16 42.55 -48.14
N SER A 46 52.82 41.58 -47.47
CA SER A 46 54.28 41.49 -47.46
C SER A 46 54.86 41.10 -48.83
N ILE A 47 54.19 40.19 -49.55
CA ILE A 47 54.53 39.80 -50.93
C ILE A 47 54.32 40.97 -51.90
N ALA A 48 53.25 41.76 -51.73
CA ALA A 48 52.96 42.92 -52.57
C ALA A 48 53.98 44.05 -52.37
N ILE A 49 54.42 44.30 -51.12
CA ILE A 49 55.53 45.24 -50.83
C ILE A 49 56.84 44.74 -51.48
N PHE A 50 57.09 43.43 -51.48
CA PHE A 50 58.25 42.83 -52.13
C PHE A 50 58.19 42.96 -53.67
N ALA A 51 57.03 42.71 -54.27
CA ALA A 51 56.82 42.82 -55.72
C ALA A 51 56.95 44.29 -56.20
N LEU A 52 56.45 45.25 -55.42
CA LEU A 52 56.64 46.68 -55.70
C LEU A 52 58.11 47.11 -55.61
N GLY A 53 58.89 46.55 -54.67
CA GLY A 53 60.33 46.80 -54.57
C GLY A 53 61.14 46.26 -55.77
N VAL A 54 60.69 45.16 -56.39
CA VAL A 54 61.36 44.56 -57.55
C VAL A 54 60.98 45.26 -58.87
N ILE A 55 59.78 45.82 -58.98
CA ILE A 55 59.31 46.51 -60.20
C ILE A 55 59.87 47.94 -60.33
N ILE A 56 60.30 48.58 -59.24
CA ILE A 56 60.89 49.95 -59.28
C ILE A 56 62.37 49.94 -59.77
N PHE A 57 62.98 48.78 -60.01
CA PHE A 57 64.38 48.66 -60.43
C PHE A 57 64.55 48.12 -61.88
N PRO A 58 64.04 48.83 -62.91
CA PRO A 58 64.79 48.85 -64.18
C PRO A 58 64.67 50.21 -64.90
N PHE A 59 65.39 51.22 -64.43
CA PHE A 59 65.75 52.40 -65.23
C PHE A 59 67.11 52.91 -64.80
N TYR A 60 68.16 52.15 -65.13
CA TYR A 60 69.52 52.69 -65.19
C TYR A 60 70.17 52.11 -66.45
N GLU A 61 70.25 52.94 -67.48
CA GLU A 61 70.93 52.61 -68.74
C GLU A 61 72.41 52.29 -68.46
N PRO A 62 72.95 51.14 -68.88
CA PRO A 62 74.36 50.88 -68.77
C PRO A 62 75.10 51.56 -69.92
N ALA A 63 75.74 52.69 -69.62
CA ALA A 63 76.84 53.18 -70.42
C ALA A 63 77.98 52.13 -70.45
N ARG A 64 78.48 51.86 -71.66
CA ARG A 64 79.46 50.84 -72.02
C ARG A 64 80.59 50.65 -70.99
N GLY A 65 80.68 49.42 -70.45
CA GLY A 65 81.88 48.86 -69.84
C GLY A 65 81.64 48.29 -68.44
N GLY A 66 81.52 46.96 -68.31
CA GLY A 66 81.55 46.34 -66.98
C GLY A 66 80.88 44.97 -66.89
N GLY A 67 81.55 43.92 -67.37
CA GLY A 67 81.12 42.53 -67.19
C GLY A 67 81.30 41.99 -65.75
N GLU A 68 81.93 42.74 -64.84
CA GLU A 68 82.24 42.25 -63.49
C GLU A 68 81.25 42.69 -62.39
N ILE A 69 80.38 43.69 -62.65
CA ILE A 69 79.43 44.20 -61.64
C ILE A 69 78.19 43.28 -61.51
N ALA A 70 77.81 42.58 -62.58
CA ALA A 70 76.64 41.70 -62.60
C ALA A 70 76.78 40.47 -61.67
N ILE A 71 78.01 39.97 -61.46
CA ILE A 71 78.27 38.81 -60.59
C ILE A 71 78.23 39.20 -59.10
N TRP A 72 78.54 40.45 -58.76
CA TRP A 72 78.51 40.94 -57.38
C TRP A 72 77.09 41.17 -56.86
N LEU A 73 76.18 41.68 -57.71
CA LEU A 73 74.77 41.89 -57.35
C LEU A 73 74.00 40.57 -57.14
N LEU A 74 74.33 39.50 -57.88
CA LEU A 74 73.75 38.17 -57.70
C LEU A 74 74.13 37.52 -56.36
N ARG A 75 75.31 37.85 -55.79
CA ARG A 75 75.74 37.36 -54.47
C ARG A 75 75.03 38.06 -53.30
N ILE A 76 74.69 39.34 -53.44
CA ILE A 76 73.95 40.08 -52.39
C ILE A 76 72.46 39.67 -52.38
N ALA A 77 71.87 39.40 -53.54
CA ALA A 77 70.50 38.90 -53.64
C ALA A 77 70.30 37.52 -52.99
N GLY A 78 71.29 36.63 -53.09
CA GLY A 78 71.24 35.30 -52.44
C GLY A 78 71.29 35.33 -50.91
N GLY A 79 72.04 36.29 -50.32
CA GLY A 79 72.16 36.44 -48.87
C GLY A 79 70.90 37.03 -48.20
N GLY A 80 70.21 37.96 -48.88
CA GLY A 80 68.97 38.57 -48.37
C GLY A 80 67.81 37.58 -48.25
N ILE A 81 67.69 36.63 -49.19
CA ILE A 81 66.60 35.65 -49.20
C ILE A 81 66.69 34.69 -47.99
N ILE A 82 67.90 34.29 -47.59
CA ILE A 82 68.10 33.38 -46.45
C ILE A 82 67.80 34.07 -45.11
N GLY A 83 68.19 35.35 -44.96
CA GLY A 83 67.89 36.14 -43.75
C GLY A 83 66.40 36.40 -43.55
N ILE A 84 65.67 36.69 -44.63
CA ILE A 84 64.22 36.94 -44.59
C ILE A 84 63.46 35.64 -44.28
N PHE A 85 63.89 34.50 -44.81
CA PHE A 85 63.30 33.20 -44.48
C PHE A 85 63.51 32.82 -42.99
N GLY A 86 64.70 33.11 -42.44
CA GLY A 86 64.99 32.89 -41.02
C GLY A 86 64.13 33.75 -40.09
N ILE A 87 63.91 35.03 -40.44
CA ILE A 87 63.04 35.94 -39.69
C ILE A 87 61.57 35.51 -39.80
N ALA A 88 61.10 35.09 -40.99
CA ALA A 88 59.74 34.59 -41.17
C ALA A 88 59.46 33.30 -40.38
N ILE A 89 60.44 32.39 -40.28
CA ILE A 89 60.34 31.18 -39.46
C ILE A 89 60.30 31.53 -37.96
N LEU A 90 61.14 32.47 -37.50
CA LEU A 90 61.13 32.96 -36.12
C LEU A 90 59.82 33.68 -35.76
N PHE A 91 59.27 34.49 -36.67
CA PHE A 91 57.98 35.17 -36.47
C PHE A 91 56.81 34.19 -36.44
N SER A 92 56.83 33.17 -37.31
CA SER A 92 55.84 32.09 -37.33
C SER A 92 55.89 31.26 -36.03
N LYS A 93 57.09 30.96 -35.50
CA LYS A 93 57.25 30.26 -34.22
C LYS A 93 56.71 31.07 -33.03
N ARG A 94 56.95 32.39 -33.01
CA ARG A 94 56.53 33.29 -31.92
C ARG A 94 55.01 33.57 -31.94
N GLN A 95 54.37 33.51 -33.11
CA GLN A 95 52.91 33.65 -33.22
C GLN A 95 52.14 32.34 -32.95
N MET A 96 52.78 31.17 -32.97
CA MET A 96 52.11 29.91 -32.64
C MET A 96 52.05 29.57 -31.14
N GLU A 97 52.81 30.24 -30.28
CA GLU A 97 52.72 30.05 -28.81
C GLU A 97 51.34 30.39 -28.22
N PRO A 98 50.69 31.53 -28.52
CA PRO A 98 49.36 31.84 -27.99
C PRO A 98 48.30 30.86 -28.50
N VAL A 99 48.45 30.32 -29.71
CA VAL A 99 47.56 29.29 -30.26
C VAL A 99 47.71 27.98 -29.48
N LYS A 100 48.94 27.58 -29.12
CA LYS A 100 49.19 26.39 -28.31
C LYS A 100 48.70 26.53 -26.87
N GLU A 101 48.82 27.72 -26.27
CA GLU A 101 48.27 28.00 -24.94
C GLU A 101 46.73 28.04 -24.94
N ALA A 102 46.13 28.63 -25.97
CA ALA A 102 44.67 28.60 -26.17
C ALA A 102 44.16 27.17 -26.36
N GLN A 103 44.85 26.35 -27.16
CA GLN A 103 44.54 24.93 -27.35
C GLN A 103 44.62 24.15 -26.04
N LYS A 104 45.69 24.36 -25.25
CA LYS A 104 45.90 23.69 -23.97
C LYS A 104 44.86 24.12 -22.93
N SER A 105 44.52 25.40 -22.89
CA SER A 105 43.45 25.94 -22.04
C SER A 105 42.08 25.35 -22.40
N TYR A 106 41.79 25.23 -23.69
CA TYR A 106 40.58 24.59 -24.20
C TYR A 106 40.49 23.10 -23.81
N ASP A 107 41.57 22.34 -23.97
CA ASP A 107 41.65 20.93 -23.58
C ASP A 107 41.48 20.72 -22.06
N ILE A 108 42.05 21.63 -21.24
CA ILE A 108 41.88 21.60 -19.79
C ILE A 108 40.42 21.89 -19.41
N ASN A 109 39.80 22.89 -20.05
CA ASN A 109 38.42 23.29 -19.75
C ASN A 109 37.42 22.20 -20.20
N THR A 110 37.59 21.62 -21.39
CA THR A 110 36.75 20.50 -21.86
C THR A 110 36.86 19.27 -20.97
N ARG A 111 38.06 18.92 -20.49
CA ARG A 111 38.22 17.82 -19.51
C ARG A 111 37.54 18.11 -18.17
N SER A 112 37.59 19.37 -17.71
CA SER A 112 36.91 19.80 -16.47
C SER A 112 35.39 19.69 -16.59
N ILE A 113 34.82 20.18 -17.70
CA ILE A 113 33.39 20.11 -18.01
C ILE A 113 32.95 18.64 -18.12
N LYS A 114 33.72 17.81 -18.85
CA LYS A 114 33.43 16.37 -19.00
C LYS A 114 33.37 15.66 -17.64
N ARG A 115 34.33 15.91 -16.74
CA ARG A 115 34.32 15.30 -15.39
C ARG A 115 33.15 15.77 -14.52
N LYS A 116 32.73 17.04 -14.63
CA LYS A 116 31.56 17.53 -13.90
C LYS A 116 30.29 16.85 -14.40
N LEU A 117 30.14 16.73 -15.72
CA LEU A 117 29.00 16.06 -16.34
C LEU A 117 28.94 14.57 -15.98
N GLU A 118 30.09 13.87 -16.01
CA GLU A 118 30.18 12.46 -15.60
C GLU A 118 29.73 12.26 -14.15
N LYS A 119 30.12 13.16 -13.23
CA LYS A 119 29.66 13.11 -11.83
C LYS A 119 28.18 13.41 -11.67
N GLU A 120 27.62 14.33 -12.45
CA GLU A 120 26.18 14.61 -12.43
C GLU A 120 25.37 13.45 -12.96
N ILE A 121 25.80 12.81 -14.06
CA ILE A 121 25.18 11.59 -14.59
C ILE A 121 25.23 10.47 -13.53
N GLU A 122 26.37 10.26 -12.89
CA GLU A 122 26.51 9.26 -11.82
C GLU A 122 25.59 9.55 -10.62
N ASN A 123 25.46 10.82 -10.22
CA ASN A 123 24.56 11.22 -9.15
C ASN A 123 23.08 11.02 -9.51
N ILE A 124 22.67 11.36 -10.74
CA ILE A 124 21.31 11.13 -11.24
C ILE A 124 21.00 9.63 -11.26
N ASP A 125 21.94 8.81 -11.73
CA ASP A 125 21.77 7.35 -11.77
C ASP A 125 21.68 6.77 -10.35
N LYS A 126 22.46 7.28 -9.40
CA LYS A 126 22.36 6.90 -7.97
C LYS A 126 21.02 7.32 -7.36
N GLU A 127 20.55 8.54 -7.60
CA GLU A 127 19.25 9.01 -7.11
C GLU A 127 18.11 8.18 -7.67
N LYS A 128 18.15 7.87 -8.97
CA LYS A 128 17.18 6.98 -9.61
C LYS A 128 17.22 5.59 -8.98
N TYR A 129 18.41 5.01 -8.80
CA TYR A 129 18.59 3.72 -8.15
C TYR A 129 17.99 3.68 -6.73
N TYR A 130 18.25 4.69 -5.89
CA TYR A 130 17.66 4.75 -4.55
C TYR A 130 16.15 5.02 -4.55
N SER A 131 15.64 5.78 -5.53
CA SER A 131 14.21 6.00 -5.70
C SER A 131 13.49 4.69 -6.06
N ASP A 132 14.04 3.93 -7.00
CA ASP A 132 13.49 2.65 -7.44
C ASP A 132 13.53 1.61 -6.31
N LEU A 133 14.61 1.60 -5.51
CA LEU A 133 14.72 0.74 -4.32
C LEU A 133 13.64 1.07 -3.27
N ARG A 134 13.41 2.35 -2.95
CA ARG A 134 12.34 2.78 -2.04
C ARG A 134 10.94 2.47 -2.57
N ALA A 135 10.75 2.55 -3.89
CA ALA A 135 9.48 2.19 -4.52
C ALA A 135 9.23 0.67 -4.41
N ALA A 136 10.27 -0.14 -4.60
CA ALA A 136 10.21 -1.59 -4.42
C ALA A 136 9.91 -1.98 -2.96
N ASP A 137 10.55 -1.35 -1.98
CA ASP A 137 10.28 -1.59 -0.55
C ASP A 137 8.84 -1.24 -0.18
N LYS A 138 8.33 -0.08 -0.63
CA LYS A 138 6.93 0.31 -0.42
C LYS A 138 5.95 -0.66 -1.09
N ALA A 139 6.28 -1.17 -2.27
CA ALA A 139 5.45 -2.15 -2.96
C ALA A 139 5.41 -3.48 -2.20
N LEU A 140 6.56 -3.92 -1.67
CA LEU A 140 6.68 -5.12 -0.84
C LEU A 140 5.90 -4.98 0.47
N ASP A 141 6.00 -3.85 1.17
CA ASP A 141 5.26 -3.61 2.41
C ASP A 141 3.75 -3.57 2.15
N LYS A 142 3.32 -2.95 1.05
CA LYS A 142 1.92 -2.96 0.62
C LYS A 142 1.44 -4.39 0.30
N GLN A 143 2.27 -5.22 -0.31
CA GLN A 143 1.94 -6.62 -0.58
C GLN A 143 1.82 -7.42 0.73
N LYS A 144 2.77 -7.28 1.66
CA LYS A 144 2.71 -7.92 2.98
C LYS A 144 1.49 -7.50 3.79
N ALA A 145 1.11 -6.22 3.73
CA ALA A 145 -0.10 -5.72 4.39
C ALA A 145 -1.36 -6.36 3.81
N LYS A 146 -1.47 -6.44 2.48
CA LYS A 146 -2.58 -7.12 1.80
C LYS A 146 -2.63 -8.62 2.12
N GLU A 147 -1.48 -9.27 2.21
CA GLU A 147 -1.41 -10.69 2.55
C GLU A 147 -1.84 -10.95 3.99
N LYS A 148 -1.38 -10.15 4.95
CA LYS A 148 -1.84 -10.21 6.34
C LYS A 148 -3.34 -9.99 6.45
N GLU A 149 -3.86 -9.00 5.73
CA GLU A 149 -5.28 -8.73 5.68
C GLU A 149 -6.06 -9.90 5.07
N ALA A 150 -5.58 -10.50 3.98
CA ALA A 150 -6.20 -11.68 3.37
C ALA A 150 -6.20 -12.88 4.32
N GLN A 151 -5.08 -13.15 4.99
CA GLN A 151 -4.98 -14.21 6.00
C GLN A 151 -5.95 -13.96 7.17
N HIS A 152 -6.07 -12.71 7.63
CA HIS A 152 -7.03 -12.33 8.66
C HIS A 152 -8.49 -12.56 8.22
N GLN A 153 -8.82 -12.22 6.97
CA GLN A 153 -10.18 -12.48 6.44
C GLN A 153 -10.45 -13.98 6.31
N VAL A 154 -9.45 -14.80 5.97
CA VAL A 154 -9.57 -16.27 5.94
C VAL A 154 -9.75 -16.83 7.35
N SER A 155 -9.03 -16.32 8.36
CA SER A 155 -9.23 -16.75 9.75
C SER A 155 -10.62 -16.40 10.25
N LEU A 156 -11.12 -15.19 9.96
CA LEU A 156 -12.51 -14.80 10.29
C LEU A 156 -13.55 -15.68 9.57
N ALA A 157 -13.34 -15.99 8.28
CA ALA A 157 -14.25 -16.83 7.50
C ALA A 157 -14.39 -18.25 8.07
N SER A 158 -13.33 -18.80 8.68
CA SER A 158 -13.37 -20.10 9.35
C SER A 158 -13.85 -20.04 10.81
N LEU A 159 -13.65 -18.90 11.48
CA LEU A 159 -14.07 -18.69 12.86
C LEU A 159 -15.60 -18.57 12.99
N LEU A 160 -16.25 -17.81 12.10
CA LEU A 160 -17.70 -17.54 12.16
C LEU A 160 -18.55 -18.83 12.16
N PRO A 161 -18.36 -19.80 11.22
CA PRO A 161 -19.10 -21.06 11.23
C PRO A 161 -18.80 -21.90 12.48
N ARG A 162 -17.55 -21.87 12.97
CA ARG A 162 -17.14 -22.62 14.16
C ARG A 162 -17.87 -22.12 15.40
N LEU A 163 -17.91 -20.81 15.63
CA LEU A 163 -18.63 -20.22 16.76
C LEU A 163 -20.12 -20.55 16.73
N ASN A 164 -20.74 -20.52 15.54
CA ASN A 164 -22.11 -20.97 15.36
C ASN A 164 -22.27 -22.45 15.73
N GLN A 165 -21.41 -23.33 15.23
CA GLN A 165 -21.50 -24.77 15.52
C GLN A 165 -21.29 -25.07 17.00
N GLU A 166 -20.35 -24.38 17.65
CA GLU A 166 -20.13 -24.51 19.10
C GLU A 166 -21.37 -24.06 19.89
N ALA A 167 -21.99 -22.95 19.49
CA ALA A 167 -23.24 -22.49 20.09
C ALA A 167 -24.37 -23.52 19.91
N ILE A 168 -24.54 -24.10 18.71
CA ILE A 168 -25.51 -25.18 18.44
C ILE A 168 -25.29 -26.36 19.39
N ASN A 169 -24.06 -26.87 19.43
CA ASN A 169 -23.70 -28.02 20.27
C ASN A 169 -23.94 -27.74 21.76
N MET A 170 -23.83 -26.49 22.19
CA MET A 170 -24.15 -26.07 23.55
C MET A 170 -25.67 -26.05 23.77
N GLY A 171 -26.45 -25.44 22.89
CA GLY A 171 -27.90 -25.35 23.10
C GLY A 171 -28.63 -26.67 22.95
N GLU A 172 -28.10 -27.65 22.21
CA GLU A 172 -28.63 -29.02 22.19
C GLU A 172 -28.59 -29.69 23.59
N LYS A 173 -27.68 -29.26 24.47
CA LYS A 173 -27.56 -29.79 25.84
C LYS A 173 -28.53 -29.15 26.84
N LEU A 174 -29.01 -27.94 26.56
CA LEU A 174 -29.92 -27.21 27.44
C LEU A 174 -31.25 -27.95 27.71
N PRO A 175 -31.99 -28.45 26.70
CA PRO A 175 -33.25 -29.17 26.96
C PRO A 175 -33.02 -30.49 27.69
N ILE A 176 -31.90 -31.18 27.43
CA ILE A 176 -31.52 -32.42 28.12
C ILE A 176 -31.31 -32.13 29.60
N THR A 177 -30.48 -31.12 29.91
CA THR A 177 -30.19 -30.70 31.29
C THR A 177 -31.45 -30.32 32.07
N LEU A 178 -32.40 -29.63 31.42
CA LEU A 178 -33.66 -29.26 32.04
C LEU A 178 -34.61 -30.46 32.22
N THR A 179 -34.59 -31.41 31.28
CA THR A 179 -35.38 -32.66 31.39
C THR A 179 -34.88 -33.49 32.58
N ASP A 180 -33.57 -33.67 32.70
CA ASP A 180 -32.95 -34.40 33.82
C ASP A 180 -33.29 -33.71 35.16
N ALA A 181 -33.14 -32.39 35.25
CA ALA A 181 -33.52 -31.62 36.43
C ALA A 181 -35.02 -31.77 36.79
N SER A 182 -35.90 -31.88 35.78
CA SER A 182 -37.34 -32.09 35.96
C SER A 182 -37.65 -33.47 36.53
N ILE A 183 -36.92 -34.51 36.12
CA ILE A 183 -37.04 -35.86 36.69
C ILE A 183 -36.69 -35.82 38.19
N TYR A 184 -35.57 -35.19 38.55
CA TYR A 184 -35.19 -35.05 39.97
C TYR A 184 -36.19 -34.22 40.77
N LEU A 185 -36.81 -33.18 40.19
CA LEU A 185 -37.86 -32.43 40.86
C LEU A 185 -39.09 -33.30 41.18
N CYS A 186 -39.45 -34.23 40.31
CA CYS A 186 -40.50 -35.22 40.59
C CYS A 186 -40.10 -36.16 41.74
N GLU A 187 -38.86 -36.69 41.71
CA GLU A 187 -38.33 -37.53 42.80
C GLU A 187 -38.32 -36.80 44.14
N VAL A 188 -37.91 -35.54 44.16
CA VAL A 188 -37.91 -34.67 45.35
C VAL A 188 -39.32 -34.58 45.96
N LYS A 189 -40.35 -34.40 45.14
CA LYS A 189 -41.75 -34.37 45.61
C LYS A 189 -42.19 -35.70 46.20
N GLU A 190 -41.79 -36.83 45.61
CA GLU A 190 -42.08 -38.16 46.15
C GLU A 190 -41.35 -38.43 47.48
N LEU A 191 -40.08 -38.07 47.56
CA LEU A 191 -39.26 -38.20 48.78
C LEU A 191 -39.84 -37.37 49.92
N TYR A 192 -40.31 -36.16 49.62
CA TYR A 192 -41.02 -35.32 50.59
C TYR A 192 -42.29 -36.00 51.13
N ASN A 193 -43.14 -36.52 50.23
CA ASN A 193 -44.37 -37.23 50.63
C ASN A 193 -44.12 -38.48 51.48
N ARG A 194 -42.95 -39.10 51.34
CA ARG A 194 -42.51 -40.25 52.13
C ARG A 194 -41.74 -39.87 53.40
N SER A 195 -41.61 -38.57 53.69
CA SER A 195 -40.85 -38.04 54.82
C SER A 195 -39.37 -38.47 54.83
N LEU A 196 -38.78 -38.67 53.65
CA LEU A 196 -37.36 -39.04 53.48
C LEU A 196 -36.51 -37.77 53.30
N PHE A 197 -36.22 -37.10 54.41
CA PHE A 197 -35.65 -35.75 54.39
C PHE A 197 -34.18 -35.66 54.00
N SER A 198 -33.32 -36.63 54.35
CA SER A 198 -31.92 -36.58 53.90
C SER A 198 -31.78 -36.80 52.39
N PRO A 199 -32.38 -37.86 51.79
CA PRO A 199 -32.34 -38.04 50.34
C PRO A 199 -33.00 -36.89 49.56
N PHE A 200 -34.03 -36.24 50.12
CA PHE A 200 -34.62 -35.04 49.52
C PHE A 200 -33.56 -33.97 49.26
N TRP A 201 -32.73 -33.66 50.27
CA TRP A 201 -31.74 -32.60 50.16
C TRP A 201 -30.60 -32.97 49.20
N ASP A 202 -30.20 -34.25 49.19
CA ASP A 202 -29.22 -34.74 48.22
C ASP A 202 -29.71 -34.50 46.78
N LYS A 203 -31.00 -34.74 46.51
CA LYS A 203 -31.61 -34.47 45.20
C LYS A 203 -31.75 -32.99 44.88
N ILE A 204 -32.02 -32.13 45.86
CA ILE A 204 -32.00 -30.68 45.66
C ILE A 204 -30.60 -30.19 45.27
N GLU A 205 -29.55 -30.70 45.93
CA GLU A 205 -28.15 -30.38 45.59
C GLU A 205 -27.81 -30.82 44.15
N GLU A 206 -28.25 -32.02 43.74
CA GLU A 206 -28.12 -32.47 42.35
C GLU A 206 -28.84 -31.52 41.37
N ILE A 207 -30.09 -31.12 41.66
CA ILE A 207 -30.83 -30.16 40.83
C ILE A 207 -30.08 -28.83 40.67
N TYR A 208 -29.54 -28.27 41.76
CA TYR A 208 -28.75 -27.04 41.67
C TYR A 208 -27.45 -27.22 40.88
N SER A 209 -26.84 -28.40 40.91
CA SER A 209 -25.73 -28.73 40.01
C SER A 209 -26.16 -28.70 38.54
N PHE A 210 -27.34 -29.22 38.19
CA PHE A 210 -27.88 -29.15 36.82
C PHE A 210 -28.17 -27.70 36.40
N ILE A 211 -28.78 -26.90 37.27
CA ILE A 211 -29.03 -25.48 36.98
C ILE A 211 -27.68 -24.74 36.78
N GLY A 212 -26.63 -25.12 37.50
CA GLY A 212 -25.28 -24.59 37.32
C GLY A 212 -24.72 -24.89 35.94
N SER A 213 -24.76 -26.16 35.53
CA SER A 213 -24.37 -26.59 34.19
C SER A 213 -25.19 -25.89 33.09
N TYR A 214 -26.49 -25.68 33.33
CA TYR A 214 -27.37 -24.94 32.43
C TYR A 214 -26.93 -23.47 32.29
N TYR A 215 -26.61 -22.81 33.41
CA TYR A 215 -26.07 -21.45 33.42
C TYR A 215 -24.74 -21.34 32.66
N ASP A 216 -23.80 -22.25 32.92
CA ASP A 216 -22.49 -22.27 32.25
C ASP A 216 -22.64 -22.45 30.74
N THR A 217 -23.57 -23.31 30.32
CA THR A 217 -23.90 -23.54 28.91
C THR A 217 -24.47 -22.27 28.28
N LEU A 218 -25.39 -21.56 28.94
CA LEU A 218 -25.90 -20.28 28.47
C LEU A 218 -24.81 -19.21 28.40
N SER A 219 -23.91 -19.15 29.38
CA SER A 219 -22.78 -18.22 29.36
C SER A 219 -21.87 -18.51 28.18
N GLY A 220 -21.59 -19.78 27.88
CA GLY A 220 -20.81 -20.17 26.71
C GLY A 220 -21.46 -19.73 25.38
N ILE A 221 -22.78 -19.89 25.25
CA ILE A 221 -23.52 -19.39 24.07
C ILE A 221 -23.40 -17.87 23.96
N LYS A 222 -23.55 -17.14 25.08
CA LYS A 222 -23.38 -15.68 25.11
C LYS A 222 -21.98 -15.25 24.68
N ASP A 223 -20.94 -15.91 25.21
CA ASP A 223 -19.55 -15.56 24.89
C ASP A 223 -19.23 -15.85 23.41
N ASN A 224 -19.79 -16.93 22.86
CA ASN A 224 -19.74 -17.23 21.43
C ASN A 224 -20.48 -16.17 20.61
N ALA A 225 -21.66 -15.73 21.04
CA ALA A 225 -22.43 -14.67 20.38
C ALA A 225 -21.65 -13.34 20.37
N ILE A 226 -21.07 -12.92 21.49
CA ILE A 226 -20.25 -11.69 21.57
C ILE A 226 -19.02 -11.78 20.67
N THR A 227 -18.32 -12.93 20.68
CA THR A 227 -17.14 -13.14 19.84
C THR A 227 -17.52 -13.16 18.37
N PHE A 228 -18.65 -13.77 18.04
CA PHE A 228 -19.19 -13.83 16.70
C PHE A 228 -19.55 -12.43 16.19
N GLN A 229 -20.20 -11.61 17.03
CA GLN A 229 -20.52 -10.22 16.69
C GLN A 229 -19.26 -9.42 16.32
N LYS A 230 -18.20 -9.52 17.14
CA LYS A 230 -16.93 -8.83 16.87
C LYS A 230 -16.31 -9.31 15.56
N ALA A 231 -16.27 -10.62 15.35
CA ALA A 231 -15.76 -11.20 14.11
C ALA A 231 -16.58 -10.76 12.88
N CYS A 232 -17.90 -10.64 13.02
CA CYS A 232 -18.79 -10.11 11.98
C CYS A 232 -18.44 -8.67 11.59
N LEU A 233 -18.22 -7.79 12.56
CA LEU A 233 -17.87 -6.38 12.30
C LEU A 233 -16.53 -6.22 11.57
N GLU A 234 -15.59 -7.15 11.77
CA GLU A 234 -14.28 -7.13 11.13
C GLU A 234 -14.25 -7.85 9.76
N TYR A 235 -15.24 -8.70 9.52
CA TYR A 235 -15.32 -9.51 8.31
C TYR A 235 -15.93 -8.72 7.15
N LYS A 236 -15.20 -8.68 6.01
CA LYS A 236 -15.62 -7.91 4.83
C LYS A 236 -16.56 -8.68 3.89
N GLY A 237 -16.81 -9.96 4.16
CA GLY A 237 -17.67 -10.81 3.36
C GLY A 237 -19.10 -10.89 3.88
N ALA A 238 -19.92 -11.71 3.24
CA ALA A 238 -21.24 -12.05 3.74
C ALA A 238 -21.09 -12.97 4.96
N ALA A 239 -21.26 -12.44 6.16
CA ALA A 239 -21.26 -13.25 7.37
C ALA A 239 -22.50 -14.16 7.41
N PRO A 240 -22.37 -15.42 7.90
CA PRO A 240 -23.52 -16.27 8.14
C PRO A 240 -24.42 -15.65 9.21
N GLN A 241 -25.70 -16.01 9.24
CA GLN A 241 -26.60 -15.63 10.33
C GLN A 241 -26.21 -16.38 11.61
N PHE A 242 -26.40 -15.73 12.77
CA PHE A 242 -26.26 -16.44 14.03
C PHE A 242 -27.49 -17.34 14.22
N ILE A 243 -27.31 -18.55 14.75
CA ILE A 243 -28.38 -19.56 14.72
C ILE A 243 -29.55 -19.23 15.66
N TYR A 244 -29.28 -18.58 16.79
CA TYR A 244 -30.27 -18.33 17.84
C TYR A 244 -31.10 -17.08 17.59
N THR A 245 -32.40 -17.24 17.69
CA THR A 245 -33.42 -16.20 17.56
C THR A 245 -33.97 -15.72 18.89
N ASP A 246 -34.71 -14.61 18.87
CA ASP A 246 -35.46 -14.14 20.04
C ASP A 246 -36.45 -15.21 20.53
N ASP A 247 -37.04 -16.01 19.62
CA ASP A 247 -37.94 -17.10 19.98
C ASP A 247 -37.23 -18.23 20.73
N ASP A 248 -35.98 -18.52 20.36
CA ASP A 248 -35.16 -19.51 21.09
C ASP A 248 -34.85 -19.04 22.51
N ILE A 249 -34.63 -17.74 22.72
CA ILE A 249 -34.44 -17.17 24.07
C ILE A 249 -35.71 -17.29 24.91
N ILE A 250 -36.88 -17.09 24.31
CA ILE A 250 -38.17 -17.30 24.98
C ILE A 250 -38.33 -18.79 25.34
N ALA A 251 -37.91 -19.71 24.47
CA ALA A 251 -37.93 -21.13 24.81
C ALA A 251 -36.98 -21.44 25.99
N LEU A 252 -35.87 -20.70 26.12
CA LEU A 252 -34.94 -20.80 27.24
C LEU A 252 -35.49 -20.21 28.54
N SER A 253 -36.46 -19.30 28.51
CA SER A 253 -37.07 -18.74 29.73
C SER A 253 -37.94 -19.74 30.49
N LYS A 254 -38.22 -20.93 29.94
CA LYS A 254 -38.92 -22.02 30.65
C LYS A 254 -38.20 -22.45 31.93
N ILE A 255 -36.90 -22.21 32.04
CA ILE A 255 -36.13 -22.47 33.25
C ILE A 255 -36.60 -21.62 34.44
N ASP A 256 -37.17 -20.42 34.22
CA ASP A 256 -37.69 -19.57 35.29
C ASP A 256 -38.94 -20.19 35.94
N GLU A 257 -39.78 -20.86 35.15
CA GLU A 257 -40.92 -21.62 35.64
C GLU A 257 -40.46 -22.82 36.47
N PHE A 258 -39.46 -23.56 35.98
CA PHE A 258 -38.85 -24.68 36.70
C PHE A 258 -38.27 -24.24 38.06
N ILE A 259 -37.48 -23.17 38.09
CA ILE A 259 -36.89 -22.64 39.33
C ILE A 259 -37.98 -22.15 40.29
N THR A 260 -39.05 -21.55 39.77
CA THR A 260 -40.18 -21.11 40.60
C THR A 260 -40.89 -22.29 41.26
N GLU A 261 -41.10 -23.38 40.54
CA GLU A 261 -41.70 -24.60 41.09
C GLU A 261 -40.77 -25.33 42.07
N LEU A 262 -39.46 -25.35 41.79
CA LEU A 262 -38.44 -25.85 42.71
C LEU A 262 -38.46 -25.08 44.03
N ASN A 263 -38.41 -23.74 43.97
CA ASN A 263 -38.43 -22.89 45.16
C ASN A 263 -39.71 -23.08 45.97
N LYS A 264 -40.87 -23.18 45.32
CA LYS A 264 -42.14 -23.49 46.00
C LYS A 264 -42.09 -24.83 46.72
N THR A 265 -41.47 -25.85 46.11
CA THR A 265 -41.31 -27.17 46.72
C THR A 265 -40.39 -27.09 47.95
N ILE A 266 -39.30 -26.32 47.87
CA ILE A 266 -38.40 -26.07 49.00
C ILE A 266 -39.10 -25.31 50.13
N GLU A 267 -39.88 -24.27 49.80
CA GLU A 267 -40.65 -23.47 50.78
C GLU A 267 -41.67 -24.33 51.55
N ILE A 268 -42.39 -25.21 50.84
CA ILE A 268 -43.32 -26.16 51.47
C ILE A 268 -42.56 -27.07 52.44
N ALA A 269 -41.41 -27.58 52.02
CA ALA A 269 -40.63 -28.47 52.86
C ALA A 269 -40.04 -27.75 54.08
N GLN A 270 -39.59 -26.50 53.93
CA GLN A 270 -39.08 -25.66 55.03
C GLN A 270 -40.14 -25.35 56.11
N ALA A 271 -41.43 -25.46 55.80
CA ALA A 271 -42.49 -25.32 56.78
C ALA A 271 -42.58 -26.52 57.75
N ASP A 272 -41.97 -27.67 57.42
CA ASP A 272 -41.85 -28.82 58.33
C ASP A 272 -40.67 -28.61 59.30
N PHE A 273 -40.95 -28.71 60.61
CA PHE A 273 -39.97 -28.52 61.67
C PHE A 273 -38.77 -29.47 61.58
N ASN A 274 -39.00 -30.75 61.29
CA ASN A 274 -37.92 -31.74 61.19
C ASN A 274 -37.01 -31.44 59.99
N PHE A 275 -37.62 -30.91 58.94
CA PHE A 275 -36.96 -30.54 57.71
C PHE A 275 -36.09 -29.29 57.88
N ALA A 276 -36.61 -28.27 58.57
CA ALA A 276 -35.88 -27.06 58.91
C ALA A 276 -34.63 -27.33 59.77
N LEU A 277 -34.70 -28.30 60.69
CA LEU A 277 -33.55 -28.69 61.52
C LEU A 277 -32.40 -29.28 60.68
N ILE A 278 -32.72 -30.18 59.75
CA ILE A 278 -31.73 -30.79 58.83
C ILE A 278 -31.17 -29.72 57.88
N TYR A 279 -32.02 -28.81 57.41
CA TYR A 279 -31.61 -27.69 56.57
C TYR A 279 -30.59 -26.78 57.26
N GLU A 280 -30.80 -26.41 58.52
CA GLU A 280 -29.86 -25.56 59.27
C GLU A 280 -28.47 -26.21 59.42
N ALA A 281 -28.44 -27.54 59.62
CA ALA A 281 -27.19 -28.30 59.66
C ALA A 281 -26.48 -28.34 58.30
N ARG A 282 -27.23 -28.43 57.19
CA ARG A 282 -26.64 -28.43 55.83
C ARG A 282 -26.27 -27.03 55.33
N ARG A 283 -27.03 -25.99 55.71
CA ARG A 283 -26.79 -24.58 55.35
C ARG A 283 -25.44 -24.08 55.87
N THR A 284 -25.02 -24.57 57.04
CA THR A 284 -23.78 -24.20 57.71
C THR A 284 -22.56 -24.94 57.17
N ASN A 285 -22.75 -26.04 56.43
CA ASN A 285 -21.67 -26.72 55.72
C ASN A 285 -21.36 -25.96 54.42
N GLN A 286 -20.10 -25.58 54.25
CA GLN A 286 -19.61 -24.99 53.00
C GLN A 286 -19.57 -26.08 51.92
N LEU A 287 -20.60 -26.13 51.09
CA LEU A 287 -20.60 -26.91 49.85
C LEU A 287 -20.68 -25.92 48.69
N LEU A 288 -19.67 -25.96 47.81
CA LEU A 288 -19.61 -25.08 46.66
C LEU A 288 -20.51 -25.65 45.57
N ILE A 289 -21.71 -25.08 45.44
CA ILE A 289 -22.72 -25.53 44.48
C ILE A 289 -22.83 -24.47 43.40
N ALA A 290 -22.44 -24.81 42.16
CA ALA A 290 -22.58 -23.94 40.99
C ALA A 290 -22.05 -22.49 41.20
N GLY A 291 -20.90 -22.35 41.87
CA GLY A 291 -20.28 -21.04 42.15
C GLY A 291 -20.80 -20.33 43.41
N PHE A 292 -21.79 -20.90 44.11
CA PHE A 292 -22.27 -20.38 45.40
C PHE A 292 -21.56 -21.06 46.58
N THR A 293 -21.33 -20.30 47.66
CA THR A 293 -20.61 -20.76 48.86
C THR A 293 -21.38 -21.78 49.70
N ASN A 294 -22.71 -21.81 49.59
CA ASN A 294 -23.59 -22.76 50.24
C ASN A 294 -24.94 -22.86 49.51
N LEU A 295 -25.71 -23.90 49.84
CA LEU A 295 -27.02 -24.18 49.24
C LEU A 295 -28.03 -23.03 49.43
N SER A 296 -28.02 -22.35 50.57
CA SER A 296 -28.93 -21.22 50.82
C SER A 296 -28.68 -20.04 49.87
N SER A 297 -27.40 -19.77 49.59
CA SER A 297 -27.00 -18.75 48.62
C SER A 297 -27.39 -19.14 47.20
N ALA A 298 -27.26 -20.42 46.84
CA ALA A 298 -27.70 -20.95 45.55
C ALA A 298 -29.22 -20.79 45.35
N ILE A 299 -30.02 -21.21 46.34
CA ILE A 299 -31.50 -21.08 46.32
C ILE A 299 -31.92 -19.61 46.10
N SER A 300 -31.29 -18.69 46.83
CA SER A 300 -31.67 -17.28 46.81
C SER A 300 -31.17 -16.53 45.57
N GLY A 301 -30.00 -16.91 45.04
CA GLY A 301 -29.31 -16.14 44.00
C GLY A 301 -29.55 -16.62 42.57
N MET A 302 -29.76 -17.93 42.36
CA MET A 302 -29.67 -18.53 41.03
C MET A 302 -30.79 -18.11 40.08
N LYS A 303 -32.01 -17.91 40.61
CA LYS A 303 -33.13 -17.36 39.82
C LYS A 303 -32.76 -16.01 39.20
N ASN A 304 -32.23 -15.09 40.01
CA ASN A 304 -31.86 -13.75 39.56
C ASN A 304 -30.68 -13.78 38.59
N GLN A 305 -29.67 -14.61 38.86
CA GLN A 305 -28.53 -14.75 37.95
C GLN A 305 -28.94 -15.28 36.59
N LEU A 306 -29.83 -16.27 36.56
CA LEU A 306 -30.28 -16.88 35.33
C LEU A 306 -31.19 -15.96 34.52
N SER A 307 -32.14 -15.29 35.19
CA SER A 307 -32.99 -14.27 34.57
C SER A 307 -32.17 -13.10 33.99
N ASN A 308 -31.13 -12.67 34.69
CA ASN A 308 -30.20 -11.67 34.18
C ASN A 308 -29.39 -12.19 32.97
N MET A 309 -28.98 -13.46 32.99
CA MET A 309 -28.25 -14.08 31.87
C MET A 309 -29.13 -14.19 30.63
N THR A 310 -30.37 -14.68 30.76
CA THR A 310 -31.31 -14.78 29.63
C THR A 310 -31.65 -13.41 29.06
N SER A 311 -31.87 -12.41 29.91
CA SER A 311 -32.08 -11.02 29.48
C SER A 311 -30.87 -10.44 28.75
N THR A 312 -29.65 -10.68 29.27
CA THR A 312 -28.41 -10.18 28.66
C THR A 312 -28.15 -10.87 27.32
N LEU A 313 -28.25 -12.20 27.27
CA LEU A 313 -28.17 -12.96 26.03
C LEU A 313 -29.21 -12.48 25.01
N GLY A 314 -30.43 -12.21 25.46
CA GLY A 314 -31.49 -11.58 24.66
C GLY A 314 -31.07 -10.27 24.02
N ALA A 315 -30.47 -9.38 24.80
CA ALA A 315 -29.98 -8.11 24.29
C ALA A 315 -28.85 -8.30 23.26
N GLU A 316 -27.90 -9.20 23.51
CA GLU A 316 -26.79 -9.46 22.59
C GLU A 316 -27.26 -10.06 21.27
N LEU A 317 -28.21 -11.01 21.29
CA LEU A 317 -28.74 -11.61 20.07
C LEU A 317 -29.50 -10.58 19.21
N ARG A 318 -30.26 -9.67 19.82
CA ARG A 318 -30.88 -8.55 19.09
C ARG A 318 -29.84 -7.64 18.46
N ASN A 319 -28.75 -7.33 19.17
CA ASN A 319 -27.66 -6.50 18.66
C ASN A 319 -26.95 -7.18 17.47
N ILE A 320 -26.75 -8.50 17.53
CA ILE A 320 -26.18 -9.29 16.43
C ILE A 320 -27.11 -9.23 15.22
N HIS A 321 -28.41 -9.48 15.40
CA HIS A 321 -29.37 -9.46 14.30
C HIS A 321 -29.51 -8.08 13.68
N SER A 322 -29.53 -7.00 14.48
CA SER A 322 -29.54 -5.64 13.93
C SER A 322 -28.27 -5.33 13.15
N SER A 323 -27.10 -5.72 13.67
CA SER A 323 -25.81 -5.53 13.00
C SER A 323 -25.73 -6.32 11.69
N GLN A 324 -26.19 -7.58 11.69
CA GLN A 324 -26.21 -8.41 10.48
C GLN A 324 -27.15 -7.85 9.42
N LYS A 325 -28.33 -7.38 9.82
CA LYS A 325 -29.26 -6.73 8.90
C LYS A 325 -28.65 -5.48 8.27
N GLN A 326 -27.95 -4.67 9.06
CA GLN A 326 -27.25 -3.49 8.55
C GLN A 326 -26.14 -3.89 7.55
N MET A 327 -25.25 -4.81 7.93
CA MET A 327 -24.18 -5.28 7.04
C MET A 327 -24.74 -5.89 5.74
N HIS A 328 -25.81 -6.68 5.83
CA HIS A 328 -26.45 -7.27 4.67
C HIS A 328 -26.98 -6.20 3.70
N ASN A 329 -27.64 -5.16 4.24
CA ASN A 329 -28.11 -4.03 3.44
C ASN A 329 -26.94 -3.26 2.80
N GLU A 330 -25.85 -3.04 3.55
CA GLU A 330 -24.64 -2.39 3.02
C GLU A 330 -24.03 -3.19 1.86
N VAL A 331 -23.90 -4.52 2.00
CA VAL A 331 -23.43 -5.40 0.93
C VAL A 331 -24.33 -5.31 -0.30
N ILE A 332 -25.65 -5.34 -0.13
CA ILE A 332 -26.61 -5.17 -1.23
C ILE A 332 -26.41 -3.82 -1.92
N THR A 333 -26.28 -2.72 -1.17
CA THR A 333 -26.06 -1.39 -1.75
C THR A 333 -24.75 -1.33 -2.54
N LEU A 334 -23.65 -1.87 -2.02
CA LEU A 334 -22.35 -1.90 -2.71
C LEU A 334 -22.39 -2.76 -3.97
N GLN A 335 -23.15 -3.86 -3.97
CA GLN A 335 -23.35 -4.70 -5.15
C GLN A 335 -24.15 -3.96 -6.22
N ASN A 336 -25.23 -3.28 -5.83
CA ASN A 336 -26.04 -2.48 -6.75
C ASN A 336 -25.23 -1.30 -7.32
N ASP A 337 -24.45 -0.59 -6.50
CA ASP A 337 -23.60 0.52 -6.96
C ASP A 337 -22.55 0.05 -7.98
N LYS A 338 -21.94 -1.12 -7.74
CA LYS A 338 -21.03 -1.73 -8.71
C LYS A 338 -21.74 -2.07 -10.01
N LEU A 339 -22.93 -2.67 -9.94
CA LEU A 339 -23.73 -3.00 -11.12
C LEU A 339 -24.06 -1.74 -11.93
N MET A 340 -24.55 -0.69 -11.26
CA MET A 340 -24.85 0.61 -11.88
C MET A 340 -23.60 1.24 -12.51
N SER A 341 -22.42 1.09 -11.90
CA SER A 341 -21.17 1.57 -12.47
C SER A 341 -20.78 0.82 -13.75
N TYR A 342 -21.03 -0.50 -13.81
CA TYR A 342 -20.79 -1.28 -15.02
C TYR A 342 -21.78 -0.90 -16.13
N GLU A 343 -23.05 -0.70 -15.80
CA GLU A 343 -24.06 -0.24 -16.76
C GLU A 343 -23.71 1.14 -17.32
N ARG A 344 -23.26 2.08 -16.46
CA ARG A 344 -22.81 3.40 -16.91
C ARG A 344 -21.60 3.31 -17.84
N ASN A 345 -20.58 2.53 -17.47
CA ASN A 345 -19.39 2.34 -18.29
C ASN A 345 -19.73 1.68 -19.64
N ALA A 346 -20.64 0.71 -19.65
CA ALA A 346 -21.11 0.07 -20.89
C ALA A 346 -21.88 1.06 -21.78
N PHE A 347 -22.72 1.91 -21.21
CA PHE A 347 -23.42 2.97 -21.92
C PHE A 347 -22.45 4.01 -22.52
N GLU A 348 -21.46 4.47 -21.75
CA GLU A 348 -20.41 5.37 -22.23
C GLU A 348 -19.61 4.75 -23.39
N MET A 349 -19.24 3.47 -23.27
CA MET A 349 -18.52 2.76 -24.33
C MET A 349 -19.39 2.61 -25.60
N ASN A 350 -20.68 2.33 -25.45
CA ASN A 350 -21.60 2.26 -26.60
C ASN A 350 -21.72 3.63 -27.31
N ASN A 351 -21.86 4.72 -26.55
CA ASN A 351 -21.90 6.07 -27.12
C ASN A 351 -20.59 6.44 -27.83
N LEU A 352 -19.44 6.05 -27.27
CA LEU A 352 -18.13 6.24 -27.92
C LEU A 352 -18.06 5.48 -29.25
N MET A 353 -18.52 4.23 -29.28
CA MET A 353 -18.56 3.40 -30.48
C MET A 353 -19.47 3.98 -31.56
N ILE A 354 -20.67 4.45 -31.20
CA ILE A 354 -21.59 5.14 -32.13
C ILE A 354 -20.94 6.43 -32.67
N GLY A 355 -20.28 7.20 -31.81
CA GLY A 355 -19.55 8.41 -32.20
C GLY A 355 -18.44 8.13 -33.22
N GLN A 356 -17.62 7.10 -32.97
CA GLN A 356 -16.58 6.66 -33.89
C GLN A 356 -17.15 6.17 -35.22
N HIS A 357 -18.25 5.40 -35.19
CA HIS A 357 -18.93 4.93 -36.40
C HIS A 357 -19.44 6.08 -37.27
N ASN A 358 -20.08 7.09 -36.66
CA ASN A 358 -20.54 8.28 -37.37
C ASN A 358 -19.40 9.10 -38.00
N GLN A 359 -18.26 9.23 -37.32
CA GLN A 359 -17.07 9.87 -37.88
C GLN A 359 -16.54 9.12 -39.10
N LEU A 360 -16.52 7.78 -39.04
CA LEU A 360 -16.13 6.92 -40.16
C LEU A 360 -17.07 7.10 -41.37
N ILE A 361 -18.39 7.14 -41.15
CA ILE A 361 -19.37 7.42 -42.21
C ILE A 361 -19.11 8.78 -42.86
N LEU A 362 -18.84 9.83 -42.07
CA LEU A 362 -18.54 11.17 -42.59
C LEU A 362 -17.26 11.20 -43.42
N GLN A 363 -16.20 10.52 -42.96
CA GLN A 363 -14.95 10.39 -43.72
C GLN A 363 -15.16 9.68 -45.06
N LEU A 364 -15.94 8.59 -45.07
CA LEU A 364 -16.27 7.84 -46.30
C LEU A 364 -17.09 8.69 -47.28
N ARG A 365 -18.06 9.48 -46.79
CA ARG A 365 -18.83 10.40 -47.64
C ARG A 365 -17.98 11.53 -48.22
N GLY A 366 -17.05 12.09 -47.44
CA GLY A 366 -16.14 13.14 -47.90
C GLY A 366 -15.15 12.67 -48.96
N MET A 367 -14.76 11.39 -48.94
CA MET A 367 -13.90 10.78 -49.97
C MET A 367 -14.63 10.50 -51.28
N SER A 368 -15.96 10.35 -51.27
CA SER A 368 -16.77 10.08 -52.47
C SER A 368 -17.04 11.32 -53.36
N PHE A 369 -16.66 12.53 -52.92
CA PHE A 369 -16.94 13.81 -53.59
C PHE A 369 -15.69 14.49 -54.20
N LYS A 370 -14.55 13.79 -54.23
CA LYS A 370 -13.36 14.18 -54.99
C LYS A 370 -13.14 13.18 -56.11
#